data_AF-A0AA49Q2R9-F1
#
_entry.id   AF-A0AA49Q2R9-F1
#
_cell.length_a   1.000
_cell.length_b   1.000
_cell.length_c   1.000
_cell.angle_alpha   90.00
_cell.angle_beta   90.00
_cell.angle_gamma   90.00
#
_symmetry.space_group_name_H-M   'P 1'
#
loop_
_entity.id
_entity.type
_entity.pdbx_description
1 polymer ?
#
loop_
_entity_poly.entity_id
_entity_poly.type
_entity_poly.pdbx_seq_one_letter_code
_entity_poly.pdbx_strand_id
1 'polypeptide(L)'
;MYQVPKNISGKFELIPGFGWNELFFVLSGFLVGIFVYLILSIFTQSLIRYLVVFIFTGLAYFLVIPGPDGSSVLSLIKSYIKWSKKQRRYLNVIGRE
;
A
#
# COMPACT_ATOMS: atom_id res chain seq x y z
N MET A 1 30.94 5.72 14.14
CA MET A 1 29.54 5.75 13.65
C MET A 1 29.15 4.34 13.28
N TYR A 2 28.35 3.67 14.12
CA TYR A 2 27.89 2.32 13.84
C TYR A 2 26.62 2.46 12.98
N GLN A 3 26.73 2.17 11.68
CA GLN A 3 25.57 1.96 10.81
C GLN A 3 24.96 0.62 11.24
N VAL A 4 24.13 0.64 12.29
CA VAL A 4 23.28 -0.52 12.58
C VAL A 4 22.41 -0.69 11.33
N PRO A 5 22.54 -1.77 10.54
CA PRO A 5 21.62 -1.98 9.44
C PRO A 5 20.22 -1.97 10.03
N LYS A 6 19.29 -1.28 9.38
CA LYS A 6 17.90 -1.12 9.84
C LYS A 6 17.16 -2.47 10.03
N ASN A 7 17.84 -3.57 9.69
CA ASN A 7 17.49 -4.98 9.77
C ASN A 7 17.50 -5.60 11.19
N ILE A 8 17.67 -4.84 12.27
CA ILE A 8 17.68 -5.38 13.66
C ILE A 8 16.48 -4.93 14.50
N SER A 9 15.52 -4.18 13.93
CA SER A 9 14.20 -4.10 14.57
C SER A 9 13.40 -5.31 14.13
N GLY A 10 13.28 -6.31 15.01
CA GLY A 10 12.48 -7.52 14.84
C GLY A 10 11.01 -7.19 14.59
N LYS A 11 10.71 -6.70 13.39
CA LYS A 11 9.36 -6.73 12.85
C LYS A 11 9.10 -8.16 12.44
N PHE A 12 7.95 -8.68 12.84
CA PHE A 12 7.51 -10.00 12.41
C PHE A 12 7.28 -9.96 10.89
N GLU A 13 8.30 -10.39 10.16
CA GLU A 13 8.33 -10.58 8.70
C GLU A 13 8.05 -12.06 8.41
N LEU A 14 7.02 -12.34 7.62
CA LEU A 14 6.68 -13.69 7.15
C LEU A 14 7.66 -14.13 6.05
N ILE A 15 8.08 -13.18 5.22
CA ILE A 15 9.08 -13.28 4.16
C ILE A 15 9.93 -12.01 4.27
N PRO A 16 11.24 -12.00 3.94
CA PRO A 16 12.04 -10.78 3.99
C PRO A 16 11.36 -9.61 3.27
N GLY A 17 11.04 -8.54 4.01
CA GLY A 17 10.32 -7.38 3.50
C GLY A 17 8.78 -7.50 3.45
N PHE A 18 8.18 -8.59 3.91
CA PHE A 18 6.72 -8.77 3.97
C PHE A 18 6.26 -9.18 5.38
N GLY A 19 5.64 -8.26 6.10
CA GLY A 19 5.13 -8.47 7.45
C GLY A 19 3.61 -8.57 7.54
N TRP A 20 3.11 -8.53 8.78
CA TRP A 20 1.67 -8.62 9.09
C TRP A 20 0.84 -7.46 8.55
N ASN A 21 1.40 -6.26 8.55
CA ASN A 21 0.70 -5.10 8.02
C ASN A 21 0.47 -5.28 6.51
N GLU A 22 1.51 -5.77 5.84
CA GLU A 22 1.50 -6.03 4.41
C GLU A 22 0.47 -7.11 4.05
N LEU A 23 0.45 -8.20 4.83
CA LEU A 23 -0.55 -9.27 4.71
C LEU A 23 -1.98 -8.73 4.83
N PHE A 24 -2.24 -7.86 5.82
CA PHE A 24 -3.58 -7.30 6.01
C PHE A 24 -4.04 -6.49 4.80
N PHE A 25 -3.16 -5.70 4.19
CA PHE A 25 -3.50 -4.96 2.98
C PHE A 25 -3.79 -5.90 1.80
N VAL A 26 -2.98 -6.94 1.59
CA VAL A 26 -3.22 -7.93 0.53
C VAL A 26 -4.55 -8.64 0.75
N LEU A 27 -4.85 -9.04 1.99
CA LEU A 27 -6.12 -9.67 2.35
C LEU A 27 -7.30 -8.73 2.11
N SER A 28 -7.16 -7.44 2.42
CA SER A 28 -8.18 -6.44 2.13
C SER A 28 -8.43 -6.30 0.62
N GLY A 29 -7.37 -6.32 -0.19
CA GLY A 29 -7.47 -6.31 -1.65
C GLY A 29 -8.16 -7.55 -2.21
N PHE A 30 -7.88 -8.71 -1.64
CA PHE A 30 -8.56 -9.96 -1.98
C PHE A 30 -10.05 -9.92 -1.66
N LEU A 31 -10.43 -9.43 -0.46
CA LEU A 31 -11.83 -9.26 -0.08
C LEU A 31 -12.57 -8.30 -1.00
N VAL A 32 -11.95 -7.17 -1.36
CA VAL A 32 -12.49 -6.23 -2.35
C VAL A 32 -12.64 -6.90 -3.72
N GLY A 33 -11.64 -7.67 -4.15
CA GLY A 33 -11.70 -8.44 -5.39
C GLY A 33 -12.87 -9.42 -5.43
N ILE A 34 -13.08 -10.19 -4.36
CA ILE A 34 -14.24 -11.08 -4.20
C ILE A 34 -15.54 -10.28 -4.26
N PHE A 35 -15.61 -9.17 -3.55
CA PHE A 35 -16.81 -8.33 -3.52
C PHE A 35 -17.19 -7.84 -4.92
N VAL A 36 -16.21 -7.36 -5.69
CA VAL A 36 -16.45 -6.94 -7.09
C VAL A 36 -16.81 -8.14 -7.98
N TYR A 37 -16.16 -9.29 -7.79
CA TYR A 37 -16.52 -10.53 -8.48
C TYR A 37 -17.98 -10.93 -8.25
N LEU A 38 -18.46 -10.86 -7.00
CA LEU A 38 -19.85 -11.21 -6.66
C LEU A 38 -20.84 -10.28 -7.36
N ILE A 39 -20.55 -8.98 -7.38
CA ILE A 39 -21.36 -8.01 -8.12
C ILE A 39 -21.37 -8.34 -9.62
N LEU A 40 -20.21 -8.58 -10.22
CA LEU A 40 -20.11 -8.92 -11.64
C LEU A 40 -20.79 -10.24 -11.99
N SER A 41 -20.82 -11.20 -11.06
CA SER A 41 -21.46 -12.49 -11.23
C SER A 41 -22.98 -12.39 -11.39
N ILE A 42 -23.60 -11.29 -10.94
CA ILE A 42 -25.03 -11.01 -11.16
C ILE A 42 -25.29 -10.67 -12.63
N PHE A 43 -24.34 -9.99 -13.28
CA PHE A 43 -24.51 -9.46 -14.64
C PHE A 43 -23.87 -10.33 -15.72
N THR A 44 -22.82 -11.10 -15.40
CA THR A 44 -22.09 -11.86 -16.41
C THR A 44 -21.56 -13.21 -15.90
N GLN A 45 -21.59 -14.21 -16.78
CA GLN A 45 -21.01 -15.54 -16.52
C GLN A 45 -19.68 -15.79 -17.21
N SER A 46 -19.10 -14.76 -17.83
CA SER A 46 -17.80 -14.86 -18.49
C SER A 46 -16.67 -15.22 -17.53
N LEU A 47 -15.70 -16.00 -18.00
CA LEU A 47 -14.47 -16.36 -17.27
C LEU A 47 -13.66 -15.13 -16.84
N ILE A 48 -13.78 -14.00 -17.55
CA ILE A 48 -13.07 -12.75 -17.26
C ILE A 48 -13.36 -12.24 -15.84
N ARG A 49 -14.53 -12.55 -15.27
CA ARG A 49 -14.89 -12.13 -13.92
C ARG A 49 -13.91 -12.65 -12.85
N TYR A 50 -13.28 -13.81 -13.05
CA TYR A 50 -12.33 -14.37 -12.10
C TYR A 50 -11.01 -13.56 -12.09
N LEU A 51 -10.62 -13.00 -13.24
CA LEU A 51 -9.41 -12.16 -13.35
C LEU A 51 -9.50 -10.91 -12.47
N VAL A 52 -10.70 -10.42 -12.22
CA VAL A 52 -10.93 -9.24 -11.39
C VAL A 52 -10.38 -9.44 -9.97
N VAL A 53 -10.57 -10.63 -9.39
CA VAL A 53 -10.03 -10.94 -8.05
C VAL A 53 -8.50 -10.86 -8.04
N PHE A 54 -7.86 -11.42 -9.06
CA PHE A 54 -6.40 -11.37 -9.20
C PHE A 54 -5.87 -9.96 -9.41
N ILE A 55 -6.58 -9.14 -10.19
CA ILE A 55 -6.21 -7.74 -10.43
C ILE A 55 -6.23 -6.95 -9.12
N PHE A 56 -7.32 -7.02 -8.34
CA PHE A 56 -7.41 -6.28 -7.07
C PHE A 56 -6.40 -6.78 -6.04
N THR A 57 -6.19 -8.08 -5.95
CA THR A 57 -5.19 -8.66 -5.04
C THR A 57 -3.78 -8.26 -5.43
N GLY A 58 -3.46 -8.31 -6.74
CA GLY A 58 -2.16 -7.90 -7.27
C GLY A 58 -1.88 -6.42 -7.10
N LEU A 59 -2.88 -5.55 -7.30
CA LEU A 59 -2.76 -4.12 -7.02
C LEU A 59 -2.52 -3.83 -5.54
N ALA A 60 -3.24 -4.51 -4.65
CA ALA A 60 -3.03 -4.35 -3.21
C ALA A 60 -1.62 -4.81 -2.79
N TYR A 61 -1.13 -5.91 -3.36
CA TYR A 61 0.25 -6.36 -3.16
C TYR A 61 1.27 -5.34 -3.67
N PHE A 62 1.09 -4.82 -4.88
CA PHE A 62 1.99 -3.84 -5.48
C PHE A 62 2.06 -2.52 -4.69
N LEU A 63 0.96 -2.09 -4.08
CA LEU A 63 0.95 -0.88 -3.25
C LEU A 63 1.84 -1.01 -2.00
N VAL A 64 2.06 -2.23 -1.56
CA VAL A 64 2.52 -2.55 -0.22
C VAL A 64 3.94 -3.12 -0.23
N ILE A 65 4.33 -3.78 -1.33
CA ILE A 65 5.68 -4.31 -1.48
C ILE A 65 6.72 -3.20 -1.28
N PRO A 66 7.72 -3.40 -0.41
CA PRO A 66 8.79 -2.42 -0.23
C PRO A 66 9.73 -2.44 -1.44
N GLY A 67 10.11 -1.25 -1.92
CA GLY A 67 11.18 -1.10 -2.90
C GLY A 67 12.57 -1.30 -2.30
N PRO A 68 13.64 -1.16 -3.09
CA PRO A 68 15.02 -1.29 -2.62
C PRO A 68 15.39 -0.31 -1.49
N ASP A 69 14.68 0.82 -1.42
CA ASP A 69 14.85 1.85 -0.38
C ASP A 69 14.09 1.52 0.92
N GLY A 70 13.36 0.41 0.95
CA GLY A 70 12.48 -0.01 2.06
C GLY A 70 11.16 0.76 2.16
N SER A 71 10.91 1.72 1.26
CA SER A 71 9.63 2.42 1.14
C SER A 71 8.69 1.70 0.16
N SER A 72 7.45 1.48 0.56
CA SER A 72 6.37 1.03 -0.32
C SER A 72 5.67 2.20 -1.01
N VAL A 73 4.94 1.95 -2.10
CA VAL A 73 4.14 2.97 -2.80
C VAL A 73 3.16 3.67 -1.84
N LEU A 74 2.54 2.89 -0.96
CA LEU A 74 1.63 3.42 0.08
C LEU A 74 2.36 4.38 1.03
N SER A 75 3.61 4.09 1.39
CA SER A 75 4.43 4.98 2.22
C SER A 75 4.81 6.29 1.50
N LEU A 76 5.06 6.23 0.19
CA LEU A 76 5.32 7.40 -0.64
C LEU A 76 4.08 8.29 -0.75
N ILE A 77 2.90 7.70 -0.99
CA ILE A 77 1.61 8.42 -1.03
C ILE A 77 1.37 9.13 0.32
N LYS A 78 1.54 8.42 1.45
CA LYS A 78 1.41 9.03 2.78
C LYS A 78 2.38 10.18 2.99
N SER A 79 3.62 10.02 2.55
CA SER A 79 4.66 11.04 2.66
C SER A 79 4.33 12.28 1.82
N TYR A 80 3.84 12.08 0.60
CA TYR A 80 3.38 13.13 -0.28
C TYR A 80 2.20 13.91 0.31
N ILE A 81 1.17 13.22 0.83
CA ILE A 81 0.02 13.86 1.48
C ILE A 81 0.47 14.69 2.69
N LYS A 82 1.36 14.12 3.53
CA LYS A 82 1.90 14.83 4.69
C LYS A 82 2.67 16.07 4.28
N TRP A 83 3.50 15.97 3.25
CA TRP A 83 4.27 17.08 2.70
C TRP A 83 3.35 18.17 2.15
N SER A 84 2.37 17.82 1.31
CA SER A 84 1.40 18.76 0.73
C SER A 84 0.63 19.56 1.80
N LYS A 85 0.19 18.89 2.88
CA LYS A 85 -0.44 19.58 4.02
C LYS A 85 0.53 20.52 4.76
N LYS A 86 1.81 20.16 4.85
CA LYS A 86 2.83 20.94 5.58
C LYS A 86 3.29 22.16 4.78
N GLN A 87 3.39 22.07 3.45
CA GLN A 87 3.73 23.20 2.57
C GLN A 87 2.81 24.41 2.80
N ARG A 88 1.50 24.16 2.98
CA ARG A 88 0.51 25.21 3.27
C ARG A 88 0.75 25.94 4.59
N ARG A 89 1.40 25.32 5.59
CA ARG A 89 1.76 26.00 6.84
C ARG A 89 2.95 26.94 6.67
N TYR A 90 3.96 26.55 5.89
CA TYR A 90 5.15 27.38 5.72
C TYR A 90 4.88 28.63 4.88
N LEU A 91 4.06 28.51 3.83
CA LEU A 91 3.64 29.67 3.03
C LEU A 91 2.91 30.74 3.86
N ASN A 92 2.06 30.31 4.80
CA ASN A 92 1.33 31.22 5.69
C ASN A 92 2.21 31.91 6.75
N VAL A 93 3.36 31.35 7.07
CA VAL A 93 4.34 31.96 8.00
C VAL A 93 5.19 32.99 7.27
N ILE A 94 5.56 32.73 6.01
CA ILE A 94 6.38 33.64 5.19
C ILE A 94 5.60 34.88 4.74
N GLY A 95 4.29 34.77 4.46
CA GLY A 95 3.46 35.91 4.06
C GLY A 95 2.99 36.83 5.21
N ARG A 96 3.59 36.71 6.39
CA ARG A 96 3.20 37.44 7.62
C ARG A 96 4.26 38.40 8.13
N GLU A 97 5.28 38.68 7.30
CA GLU A 97 6.26 39.75 7.48
C GLU A 97 5.85 41.00 6.70
#